data_AF-A0A6P4XUZ7-F1
#
_entry.id   AF-A0A6P4XUZ7-F1
#
_cell.length_a   1.000
_cell.length_b   1.000
_cell.length_c   1.000
_cell.angle_alpha   90.00
_cell.angle_beta   90.00
_cell.angle_gamma   90.00
#
_symmetry.space_group_name_H-M   'P 1'
#
loop_
_entity.id
_entity.type
_entity.pdbx_description
1 polymer ?
#
loop_
_entity_poly.entity_id
_entity_poly.type
_entity_poly.pdbx_seq_one_letter_code
_entity_poly.pdbx_strand_id
1 'polypeptide(L)'
;MAEVKSGESPSPGDESVPVSSTQEGTEVGVSKGVEEEEEGAMQVEEDGTVPEEKSQEAKSNTDSGYPMDSSAMEDATATADSSLGPGTNETHNSAEGVYMQHLLDVLSKTVKKCVHAGRFSTFARNYKFAYQNNPKALQSIAQQHVQHLQDNVQAEIQLLLSEEEIPVLFNKLETILNDAATEENTTTWRPSGDPEKDLRSHRMAVKLKEREELQKRLAAQEQETARLQKSVLQSRQKLLHTQQKLQDKMEMFAEAAAACDTCPMERVCELQLMCPK
;
A
#
# COMPACT_ATOMS: atom_id res chain seq x y z
N MET A 1 26.43 57.03 28.89
CA MET A 1 25.79 56.30 30.00
C MET A 1 25.62 54.87 29.51
N ALA A 2 26.63 53.99 29.67
CA ALA A 2 26.94 53.17 30.87
C ALA A 2 25.76 52.21 31.17
N GLU A 3 25.85 50.89 31.43
CA GLU A 3 26.88 49.83 31.63
C GLU A 3 26.05 48.50 31.54
N VAL A 4 26.50 47.40 30.91
CA VAL A 4 27.30 46.25 31.43
C VAL A 4 26.70 45.49 32.63
N LYS A 5 26.39 44.18 32.42
CA LYS A 5 26.65 42.96 33.25
C LYS A 5 25.60 41.88 32.93
N SER A 6 25.89 40.70 32.38
CA SER A 6 26.79 39.59 32.79
C SER A 6 26.37 38.91 34.10
N GLY A 7 26.17 37.58 34.07
CA GLY A 7 26.46 36.74 35.24
C GLY A 7 25.59 35.49 35.45
N GLU A 8 26.23 34.34 35.24
CA GLU A 8 26.19 33.12 36.07
C GLU A 8 25.04 32.09 36.00
N SER A 9 25.39 30.90 35.46
CA SER A 9 24.94 29.58 35.93
C SER A 9 25.54 29.25 37.30
N PRO A 10 24.97 28.30 38.08
CA PRO A 10 25.60 26.97 38.13
C PRO A 10 24.64 25.78 38.37
N SER A 11 25.01 24.60 37.84
CA SER A 11 24.67 23.24 38.33
C SER A 11 25.65 22.88 39.47
N PRO A 12 25.65 21.72 40.18
CA PRO A 12 24.80 20.50 40.12
C PRO A 12 24.37 19.98 41.52
N GLY A 13 23.63 18.87 41.56
CA GLY A 13 23.34 18.14 42.81
C GLY A 13 23.08 16.67 42.54
N ASP A 14 24.12 15.86 42.70
CA ASP A 14 24.06 14.42 42.95
C ASP A 14 23.42 14.16 44.31
N GLU A 15 22.48 13.21 44.40
CA GLU A 15 22.36 12.39 45.60
C GLU A 15 21.79 11.00 45.29
N SER A 16 22.41 10.03 45.94
CA SER A 16 22.36 8.59 45.70
C SER A 16 21.56 7.89 46.80
N VAL A 17 20.72 6.89 46.42
CA VAL A 17 20.50 5.58 47.12
C VAL A 17 19.60 5.64 48.40
N PRO A 18 19.01 4.54 48.98
CA PRO A 18 18.71 3.15 48.55
C PRO A 18 17.24 2.64 48.74
N VAL A 19 16.96 1.49 48.09
CA VAL A 19 16.32 0.23 48.57
C VAL A 19 15.19 0.26 49.63
N SER A 20 14.06 -0.36 49.31
CA SER A 20 13.41 -1.35 50.20
C SER A 20 12.51 -2.31 49.43
N SER A 21 12.87 -3.59 49.51
CA SER A 21 12.06 -4.75 49.19
C SER A 21 11.03 -4.97 50.29
N THR A 22 9.80 -5.37 49.94
CA THR A 22 8.94 -6.13 50.85
C THR A 22 8.18 -7.16 50.03
N GLN A 23 8.21 -8.37 50.56
CA GLN A 23 7.74 -9.64 50.06
C GLN A 23 6.65 -10.09 51.03
N GLU A 24 5.49 -10.50 50.52
CA GLU A 24 4.46 -11.36 51.16
C GLU A 24 3.23 -11.32 50.22
N GLY A 25 2.61 -12.39 49.73
CA GLY A 25 2.54 -13.75 50.23
C GLY A 25 1.27 -13.93 51.06
N THR A 26 0.09 -14.09 50.44
CA THR A 26 -1.07 -14.72 51.11
C THR A 26 -2.02 -15.37 50.10
N GLU A 27 -2.37 -16.61 50.42
CA GLU A 27 -3.26 -17.55 49.74
C GLU A 27 -4.77 -17.21 49.83
N VAL A 28 -5.54 -18.06 49.14
CA VAL A 28 -6.91 -18.54 49.45
C VAL A 28 -8.04 -17.95 48.59
N GLY A 29 -8.77 -18.83 47.90
CA GLY A 29 -10.13 -18.53 47.47
C GLY A 29 -10.71 -19.38 46.34
N VAL A 30 -11.00 -20.65 46.62
CA VAL A 30 -11.85 -21.53 45.80
C VAL A 30 -13.32 -21.07 45.83
N SER A 31 -14.02 -21.04 44.68
CA SER A 31 -15.48 -21.30 44.49
C SER A 31 -15.78 -21.34 42.98
N LYS A 32 -16.20 -22.48 42.38
CA LYS A 32 -17.61 -22.85 42.06
C LYS A 32 -18.45 -21.62 41.64
N GLY A 33 -18.96 -21.46 40.43
CA GLY A 33 -19.51 -22.42 39.46
C GLY A 33 -21.01 -22.14 39.36
N VAL A 34 -21.49 -21.61 38.23
CA VAL A 34 -22.90 -21.68 37.77
C VAL A 34 -22.91 -21.58 36.25
N GLU A 35 -23.43 -22.64 35.65
CA GLU A 35 -23.91 -22.73 34.28
C GLU A 35 -25.26 -22.00 34.20
N GLU A 36 -25.46 -21.13 33.22
CA GLU A 36 -26.80 -20.82 32.71
C GLU A 36 -26.74 -20.86 31.19
N GLU A 37 -27.35 -21.92 30.67
CA GLU A 37 -27.87 -22.01 29.32
C GLU A 37 -29.01 -21.01 29.17
N GLU A 38 -29.01 -20.21 28.10
CA GLU A 38 -30.23 -19.60 27.59
C GLU A 38 -30.37 -19.94 26.11
N GLU A 39 -31.25 -20.91 25.85
CA GLU A 39 -31.82 -21.19 24.54
C GLU A 39 -32.73 -20.01 24.13
N GLY A 40 -32.52 -19.50 22.92
CA GLY A 40 -33.36 -18.49 22.29
C GLY A 40 -33.50 -18.74 20.79
N ALA A 41 -34.33 -19.71 20.43
CA ALA A 41 -34.82 -19.92 19.07
C ALA A 41 -36.00 -18.97 18.78
N MET A 42 -35.95 -18.18 17.69
CA MET A 42 -37.15 -17.87 16.89
C MET A 42 -36.82 -17.13 15.57
N GLN A 43 -37.45 -17.63 14.47
CA GLN A 43 -37.85 -16.94 13.22
C GLN A 43 -36.72 -16.40 12.31
N VAL A 44 -36.39 -16.94 11.13
CA VAL A 44 -37.18 -17.30 9.92
C VAL A 44 -38.18 -16.22 9.51
N GLU A 45 -37.76 -15.35 8.59
CA GLU A 45 -38.61 -14.82 7.52
C GLU A 45 -37.84 -14.84 6.18
N GLU A 46 -38.49 -15.47 5.20
CA GLU A 46 -38.18 -15.44 3.77
C GLU A 46 -38.91 -14.25 3.13
N ASP A 47 -38.22 -13.47 2.29
CA ASP A 47 -38.74 -12.84 1.06
C ASP A 47 -37.52 -12.18 0.39
N GLY A 48 -37.24 -12.20 -0.91
CA GLY A 48 -38.00 -12.56 -2.07
C GLY A 48 -37.35 -11.84 -3.27
N THR A 49 -36.96 -12.62 -4.27
CA THR A 49 -37.08 -12.28 -5.71
C THR A 49 -36.22 -11.16 -6.34
N VAL A 50 -35.43 -11.62 -7.31
CA VAL A 50 -34.63 -10.93 -8.36
C VAL A 50 -35.54 -10.28 -9.43
N PRO A 51 -35.09 -9.23 -10.15
CA PRO A 51 -34.82 -9.39 -11.59
C PRO A 51 -33.53 -8.63 -12.01
N GLU A 52 -32.50 -9.24 -12.60
CA GLU A 52 -32.32 -9.57 -14.02
C GLU A 52 -33.00 -8.60 -15.02
N GLU A 53 -32.19 -7.71 -15.63
CA GLU A 53 -32.52 -7.07 -16.91
C GLU A 53 -31.30 -7.12 -17.85
N LYS A 54 -31.60 -7.24 -19.14
CA LYS A 54 -30.82 -7.87 -20.20
C LYS A 54 -30.67 -6.90 -21.38
N SER A 55 -29.58 -7.05 -22.14
CA SER A 55 -29.42 -6.63 -23.55
C SER A 55 -29.22 -5.12 -23.80
N GLN A 56 -28.51 -4.58 -24.82
CA GLN A 56 -28.18 -4.98 -26.21
C GLN A 56 -26.83 -4.33 -26.60
N GLU A 57 -25.89 -5.00 -27.30
CA GLU A 57 -25.77 -5.19 -28.76
C GLU A 57 -25.42 -3.93 -29.57
N ALA A 58 -24.21 -3.88 -30.14
CA ALA A 58 -23.91 -3.20 -31.40
C ALA A 58 -22.70 -3.84 -32.09
N LYS A 59 -22.96 -4.53 -33.20
CA LYS A 59 -22.02 -4.99 -34.22
C LYS A 59 -21.84 -3.89 -35.27
N SER A 60 -20.65 -3.77 -35.85
CA SER A 60 -20.54 -3.45 -37.29
C SER A 60 -19.19 -3.90 -37.86
N ASN A 61 -19.31 -4.80 -38.85
CA ASN A 61 -18.31 -5.30 -39.78
C ASN A 61 -17.69 -4.21 -40.66
N THR A 62 -16.47 -4.47 -41.16
CA THR A 62 -15.93 -4.22 -42.52
C THR A 62 -14.46 -4.67 -42.49
N ASP A 63 -13.80 -5.23 -43.50
CA ASP A 63 -14.13 -5.59 -44.87
C ASP A 63 -12.94 -6.39 -45.43
N SER A 64 -13.29 -7.28 -46.36
CA SER A 64 -12.53 -7.91 -47.46
C SER A 64 -11.04 -7.64 -47.67
N GLY A 65 -10.31 -8.72 -48.02
CA GLY A 65 -9.43 -8.68 -49.20
C GLY A 65 -8.06 -9.35 -49.08
N TYR A 66 -7.96 -10.63 -49.45
CA TYR A 66 -6.71 -11.22 -49.97
C TYR A 66 -6.40 -10.63 -51.36
N PRO A 67 -5.12 -10.62 -51.77
CA PRO A 67 -4.69 -11.65 -52.72
C PRO A 67 -3.28 -12.21 -52.48
N MET A 68 -3.05 -13.36 -53.12
CA MET A 68 -1.80 -14.12 -53.26
C MET A 68 -0.77 -13.47 -54.20
N ASP A 69 0.36 -14.17 -54.33
CA ASP A 69 1.46 -14.11 -55.32
C ASP A 69 2.68 -13.24 -54.96
N SER A 70 3.94 -13.62 -55.20
CA SER A 70 4.55 -14.87 -55.66
C SER A 70 6.09 -14.77 -55.51
N SER A 71 6.73 -15.93 -55.40
CA SER A 71 8.15 -16.30 -55.60
C SER A 71 9.14 -15.33 -56.28
N ALA A 72 10.36 -15.21 -55.72
CA ALA A 72 11.69 -15.34 -56.36
C ALA A 72 12.78 -15.12 -55.28
N MET A 73 13.57 -16.12 -54.86
CA MET A 73 14.79 -16.64 -55.48
C MET A 73 15.81 -15.55 -55.81
N GLU A 74 16.89 -15.43 -55.01
CA GLU A 74 18.27 -15.36 -55.51
C GLU A 74 19.27 -15.80 -54.43
N ASP A 75 20.24 -16.56 -54.93
CA ASP A 75 21.35 -17.28 -54.32
C ASP A 75 22.60 -16.41 -54.40
N ALA A 76 23.44 -16.40 -53.36
CA ALA A 76 24.82 -15.90 -53.46
C ALA A 76 25.68 -16.50 -52.35
N THR A 77 26.20 -17.69 -52.63
CA THR A 77 27.42 -18.23 -52.03
C THR A 77 28.64 -17.38 -52.41
N ALA A 78 29.47 -16.99 -51.43
CA ALA A 78 30.91 -16.80 -51.63
C ALA A 78 31.68 -16.90 -50.31
N THR A 79 32.78 -17.62 -50.42
CA THR A 79 33.70 -18.22 -49.45
C THR A 79 34.79 -17.31 -48.88
N ALA A 80 35.46 -17.85 -47.84
CA ALA A 80 36.85 -17.61 -47.39
C ALA A 80 37.04 -16.47 -46.34
N ASP A 81 37.89 -16.55 -45.31
CA ASP A 81 38.87 -17.54 -44.81
C ASP A 81 39.52 -16.94 -43.53
N SER A 82 39.89 -17.79 -42.56
CA SER A 82 40.90 -17.61 -41.48
C SER A 82 40.77 -16.42 -40.48
N SER A 83 41.14 -16.47 -39.20
CA SER A 83 41.78 -17.40 -38.27
C SER A 83 41.88 -16.67 -36.89
N LEU A 84 42.15 -17.42 -35.82
CA LEU A 84 42.68 -17.01 -34.49
C LEU A 84 41.72 -16.65 -33.34
N GLY A 85 41.60 -17.59 -32.39
CA GLY A 85 41.60 -17.30 -30.93
C GLY A 85 40.44 -17.87 -30.11
N PRO A 86 40.64 -18.88 -29.23
CA PRO A 86 39.65 -19.29 -28.24
C PRO A 86 39.84 -18.44 -26.98
N GLY A 87 39.10 -17.33 -26.90
CA GLY A 87 38.91 -16.55 -25.68
C GLY A 87 37.62 -17.01 -25.00
N THR A 88 37.77 -17.78 -23.94
CA THR A 88 36.72 -18.15 -23.01
C THR A 88 36.05 -16.92 -22.39
N ASN A 89 34.71 -16.91 -22.41
CA ASN A 89 33.78 -16.49 -21.34
C ASN A 89 33.94 -15.03 -20.83
N GLU A 90 32.95 -14.16 -20.78
CA GLU A 90 31.57 -14.36 -20.33
C GLU A 90 30.67 -13.30 -20.97
N THR A 91 29.69 -13.73 -21.75
CA THR A 91 28.51 -12.91 -22.02
C THR A 91 27.50 -13.28 -20.95
N HIS A 92 27.64 -12.69 -19.77
CA HIS A 92 26.57 -12.72 -18.78
C HIS A 92 25.36 -12.05 -19.43
N ASN A 93 24.31 -12.85 -19.68
CA ASN A 93 23.02 -12.34 -20.06
C ASN A 93 22.60 -11.33 -19.00
N SER A 94 22.53 -10.05 -19.37
CA SER A 94 22.19 -8.92 -18.51
C SER A 94 20.75 -8.96 -17.96
N ALA A 95 20.04 -10.08 -18.11
CA ALA A 95 18.68 -10.31 -17.68
C ALA A 95 18.57 -11.14 -16.38
N GLU A 96 19.64 -11.83 -15.97
CA GLU A 96 19.65 -12.68 -14.77
C GLU A 96 20.49 -12.05 -13.66
N GLY A 97 19.83 -11.70 -12.55
CA GLY A 97 20.43 -11.11 -11.36
C GLY A 97 21.53 -11.97 -10.73
N VAL A 98 22.38 -11.35 -9.90
CA VAL A 98 23.60 -11.97 -9.33
C VAL A 98 23.27 -13.26 -8.56
N TYR A 99 22.16 -13.26 -7.81
CA TYR A 99 21.73 -14.41 -7.03
C TYR A 99 21.30 -15.61 -7.88
N MET A 100 20.67 -15.36 -9.03
CA MET A 100 20.30 -16.41 -9.98
C MET A 100 21.54 -17.09 -10.54
N GLN A 101 22.55 -16.30 -10.90
CA GLN A 101 23.82 -16.83 -11.40
C GLN A 101 24.53 -17.68 -10.35
N HIS A 102 24.54 -17.26 -9.09
CA HIS A 102 25.07 -18.06 -7.98
C HIS A 102 24.35 -19.40 -7.84
N LEU A 103 23.01 -19.41 -7.93
CA LEU A 103 22.23 -20.65 -7.87
C LEU A 103 22.58 -21.58 -9.04
N LEU A 104 22.61 -21.06 -10.28
CA LEU A 104 22.94 -21.83 -11.47
C LEU A 104 24.36 -22.41 -11.40
N ASP A 105 25.32 -21.66 -10.88
CA ASP A 105 26.69 -22.14 -10.68
C ASP A 105 26.76 -23.25 -9.63
N VAL A 106 26.08 -23.09 -8.49
CA VAL A 106 26.00 -24.12 -7.44
C VAL A 106 25.34 -25.40 -7.97
N LEU A 107 24.23 -25.29 -8.69
CA LEU A 107 23.54 -26.43 -9.29
C LEU A 107 24.43 -27.13 -10.33
N SER A 108 25.06 -26.37 -11.22
CA SER A 108 25.99 -26.90 -12.22
C SER A 108 27.18 -27.63 -11.59
N LYS A 109 27.76 -27.06 -10.53
CA LYS A 109 28.85 -27.70 -9.76
C LYS A 109 28.38 -28.97 -9.06
N THR A 110 27.15 -28.98 -8.54
CA THR A 110 26.56 -30.14 -7.86
C THR A 110 26.34 -31.28 -8.84
N VAL A 111 25.73 -31.03 -10.00
CA VAL A 111 25.54 -32.03 -11.07
C VAL A 111 26.88 -32.62 -11.51
N LYS A 112 27.90 -31.78 -11.76
CA LYS A 112 29.25 -32.23 -12.12
C LYS A 112 29.85 -33.16 -11.05
N LYS A 113 29.70 -32.84 -9.77
CA LYS A 113 30.20 -33.67 -8.67
C LYS A 113 29.47 -35.01 -8.57
N CYS A 114 28.14 -35.01 -8.72
CA CYS A 114 27.33 -36.22 -8.72
C CYS A 114 27.71 -37.16 -9.88
N VAL A 115 27.86 -36.61 -11.08
CA VAL A 115 28.28 -37.36 -12.27
C VAL A 115 29.70 -37.91 -12.11
N HIS A 116 30.62 -37.13 -11.53
CA HIS A 116 32.00 -37.56 -11.32
C HIS A 116 32.12 -38.79 -10.40
N ALA A 117 31.22 -38.95 -9.42
CA ALA A 117 31.17 -40.14 -8.58
C ALA A 117 30.88 -41.41 -9.39
N GLY A 118 30.10 -41.28 -10.46
CA GLY A 118 29.75 -42.32 -11.44
C GLY A 118 30.82 -42.59 -12.52
N ARG A 119 32.08 -42.17 -12.33
CA ARG A 119 33.17 -42.37 -13.29
C ARG A 119 33.32 -43.83 -13.74
N PHE A 120 33.85 -44.00 -14.97
CA PHE A 120 33.97 -45.32 -15.62
C PHE A 120 34.69 -46.38 -14.77
N SER A 121 35.71 -46.02 -14.00
CA SER A 121 36.41 -46.98 -13.12
C SER A 121 35.50 -47.60 -12.05
N THR A 122 34.53 -46.84 -11.54
CA THR A 122 33.53 -47.35 -10.60
C THR A 122 32.60 -48.32 -11.33
N PHE A 123 32.20 -47.97 -12.55
CA PHE A 123 31.35 -48.79 -13.43
C PHE A 123 32.03 -50.12 -13.79
N ALA A 124 33.27 -50.08 -14.29
CA ALA A 124 34.05 -51.25 -14.67
C ALA A 124 34.34 -52.18 -13.49
N ARG A 125 34.55 -51.63 -12.29
CA ARG A 125 34.75 -52.44 -11.07
C ARG A 125 33.52 -53.25 -10.68
N ASN A 126 32.31 -52.71 -10.89
CA ASN A 126 31.06 -53.36 -10.57
C ASN A 126 30.59 -54.32 -11.67
N TYR A 127 30.92 -54.04 -12.93
CA TYR A 127 30.55 -54.85 -14.09
C TYR A 127 31.74 -55.64 -14.68
N LYS A 128 32.46 -56.39 -13.81
CA LYS A 128 33.69 -57.12 -14.21
C LYS A 128 33.49 -58.06 -15.39
N PHE A 129 32.40 -58.83 -15.38
CA PHE A 129 32.06 -59.78 -16.45
C PHE A 129 31.92 -59.06 -17.81
N ALA A 130 31.16 -57.97 -17.85
CA ALA A 130 30.97 -57.19 -19.07
C ALA A 130 32.27 -56.51 -19.54
N TYR A 131 33.09 -56.02 -18.60
CA TYR A 131 34.38 -55.40 -18.91
C TYR A 131 35.38 -56.38 -19.53
N GLN A 132 35.40 -57.64 -19.05
CA GLN A 132 36.26 -58.69 -19.59
C GLN A 132 35.82 -59.15 -20.99
N ASN A 133 34.51 -59.21 -21.24
CA ASN A 133 33.97 -59.65 -22.53
C ASN A 133 34.09 -58.57 -23.61
N ASN A 134 33.70 -57.32 -23.30
CA ASN A 134 33.76 -56.21 -24.26
C ASN A 134 33.93 -54.87 -23.54
N PRO A 135 35.18 -54.43 -23.27
CA PRO A 135 35.44 -53.20 -22.54
C PRO A 135 35.01 -51.95 -23.33
N LYS A 136 35.07 -51.99 -24.67
CA LYS A 136 34.66 -50.87 -25.53
C LYS A 136 33.15 -50.63 -25.48
N ALA A 137 32.35 -51.69 -25.54
CA ALA A 137 30.90 -51.58 -25.40
C ALA A 137 30.51 -51.07 -24.01
N LEU A 138 31.14 -51.58 -22.94
CA LEU A 138 30.87 -51.11 -21.59
C LEU A 138 31.25 -49.63 -21.40
N GLN A 139 32.36 -49.19 -22.00
CA GLN A 139 32.76 -47.78 -21.98
C GLN A 139 31.76 -46.89 -22.71
N SER A 140 31.28 -47.31 -23.88
CA SER A 140 30.25 -46.59 -24.63
C SER A 140 28.95 -46.47 -23.84
N ILE A 141 28.48 -47.56 -23.21
CA ILE A 141 27.28 -47.56 -22.38
C ILE A 141 27.44 -46.63 -21.17
N ALA A 142 28.58 -46.68 -20.48
CA ALA A 142 28.83 -45.82 -19.32
C ALA A 142 28.87 -44.33 -19.71
N GLN A 143 29.47 -44.01 -20.86
CA GLN A 143 29.51 -42.64 -21.38
C GLN A 143 28.11 -42.16 -21.76
N GLN A 144 27.33 -42.98 -22.46
CA GLN A 144 25.94 -42.66 -22.82
C GLN A 144 25.07 -42.46 -21.57
N HIS A 145 25.19 -43.35 -20.58
CA HIS A 145 24.45 -43.24 -19.33
C HIS A 145 24.78 -41.93 -18.60
N VAL A 146 26.06 -41.57 -18.49
CA VAL A 146 26.49 -40.31 -17.87
C VAL A 146 25.96 -39.11 -18.64
N GLN A 147 26.07 -39.12 -19.98
CA GLN A 147 25.58 -38.04 -20.82
C GLN A 147 24.07 -37.86 -20.67
N HIS A 148 23.30 -38.95 -20.79
CA HIS A 148 21.84 -38.92 -20.66
C HIS A 148 21.42 -38.47 -19.26
N LEU A 149 22.10 -38.92 -18.20
CA LEU A 149 21.81 -38.47 -16.84
C LEU A 149 22.06 -36.96 -16.69
N GLN A 150 23.18 -36.47 -17.22
CA GLN A 150 23.51 -35.04 -17.16
C GLN A 150 22.50 -34.21 -17.94
N ASP A 151 22.17 -34.60 -19.17
CA ASP A 151 21.23 -33.89 -20.03
C ASP A 151 19.82 -33.87 -19.43
N ASN A 152 19.34 -35.02 -18.93
CA ASN A 152 18.02 -35.10 -18.30
C ASN A 152 17.94 -34.26 -17.02
N VAL A 153 18.95 -34.33 -16.14
CA VAL A 153 18.96 -33.54 -14.91
C VAL A 153 19.06 -32.05 -15.23
N GLN A 154 19.88 -31.66 -16.22
CA GLN A 154 19.98 -30.27 -16.61
C GLN A 154 18.68 -29.76 -17.24
N ALA A 155 18.03 -30.56 -18.09
CA ALA A 155 16.71 -30.22 -18.66
C ALA A 155 15.65 -30.07 -17.57
N GLU A 156 15.61 -30.98 -16.59
CA GLU A 156 14.66 -30.93 -15.47
C GLU A 156 14.88 -29.68 -14.59
N ILE A 157 16.15 -29.34 -14.30
CA ILE A 157 16.47 -28.11 -13.58
C ILE A 157 15.97 -26.89 -14.35
N GLN A 158 16.19 -26.82 -15.67
CA GLN A 158 15.72 -25.70 -16.48
C GLN A 158 14.19 -25.63 -16.50
N LEU A 159 13.51 -26.78 -16.57
CA LEU A 159 12.06 -26.86 -16.50
C LEU A 159 11.55 -26.29 -15.17
N LEU A 160 12.05 -26.79 -14.03
CA LEU A 160 11.68 -26.32 -12.69
C LEU A 160 11.91 -24.81 -12.50
N LEU A 161 13.05 -24.30 -12.98
CA LEU A 161 13.36 -22.87 -12.91
C LEU A 161 12.35 -22.04 -13.72
N SER A 162 11.90 -22.55 -14.86
CA SER A 162 10.90 -21.87 -15.70
C SER A 162 9.47 -21.99 -15.16
N GLU A 163 9.09 -23.14 -14.62
CA GLU A 163 7.75 -23.41 -14.06
C GLU A 163 7.48 -22.57 -12.81
N GLU A 164 8.47 -22.47 -11.92
CA GLU A 164 8.35 -21.70 -10.68
C GLU A 164 8.72 -20.22 -10.86
N GLU A 165 9.02 -19.78 -12.09
CA GLU A 165 9.47 -18.42 -12.40
C GLU A 165 10.61 -17.92 -11.49
N ILE A 166 11.49 -18.83 -11.06
CA ILE A 166 12.58 -18.55 -10.13
C ILE A 166 13.45 -17.36 -10.55
N PRO A 167 13.82 -17.18 -11.84
CA PRO A 167 14.58 -16.00 -12.26
C PRO A 167 13.87 -14.68 -11.92
N VAL A 168 12.54 -14.64 -12.07
CA VAL A 168 11.73 -13.45 -11.77
C VAL A 168 11.70 -13.19 -10.27
N LEU A 169 11.59 -14.23 -9.44
CA LEU A 169 11.60 -14.11 -7.98
C LEU A 169 12.96 -13.60 -7.47
N PHE A 170 14.08 -14.09 -8.01
CA PHE A 170 15.40 -13.59 -7.64
C PHE A 170 15.63 -12.14 -8.07
N ASN A 171 15.15 -11.74 -9.26
CA ASN A 171 15.23 -10.34 -9.70
C ASN A 171 14.38 -9.43 -8.80
N LYS A 172 13.19 -9.88 -8.37
CA LYS A 172 12.35 -9.15 -7.38
C LYS A 172 13.06 -9.03 -6.03
N LEU A 173 13.69 -10.11 -5.56
CA LEU A 173 14.46 -10.11 -4.31
C LEU A 173 15.63 -9.13 -4.37
N GLU A 174 16.36 -9.08 -5.49
CA GLU A 174 17.45 -8.13 -5.70
C GLU A 174 16.95 -6.68 -5.69
N THR A 175 15.79 -6.42 -6.32
CA THR A 175 15.12 -5.11 -6.24
C THR A 175 14.82 -4.71 -4.80
N ILE A 176 14.20 -5.61 -4.02
CA ILE A 176 13.88 -5.37 -2.61
C ILE A 176 15.14 -5.11 -1.78
N LEU A 177 16.22 -5.85 -2.03
CA LEU A 177 17.48 -5.68 -1.31
C LEU A 177 18.13 -4.32 -1.63
N ASN A 178 18.10 -3.91 -2.90
CA ASN A 178 18.63 -2.62 -3.32
C ASN A 178 17.81 -1.46 -2.74
N ASP A 179 16.48 -1.58 -2.72
CA ASP A 179 15.59 -0.60 -2.09
C ASP A 179 15.86 -0.50 -0.59
N ALA A 180 15.95 -1.64 0.10
CA ALA A 180 16.24 -1.70 1.53
C ALA A 180 17.63 -1.16 1.91
N ALA A 181 18.63 -1.27 1.02
CA ALA A 181 19.97 -0.74 1.27
C ALA A 181 20.00 0.80 1.32
N THR A 182 18.97 1.47 0.78
CA THR A 182 18.83 2.94 0.86
C THR A 182 18.22 3.42 2.18
N GLU A 183 17.57 2.52 2.94
CA GLU A 183 16.99 2.83 4.24
C GLU A 183 17.99 2.58 5.37
N GLU A 184 18.28 3.61 6.16
CA GLU A 184 19.34 3.61 7.16
C GLU A 184 19.10 2.58 8.29
N ASN A 185 19.93 1.53 8.33
CA ASN A 185 20.32 0.68 9.47
C ASN A 185 19.27 0.40 10.58
N THR A 186 18.01 0.20 10.22
CA THR A 186 16.97 -0.22 11.17
C THR A 186 16.89 -1.75 11.23
N THR A 187 16.59 -2.27 12.43
CA THR A 187 16.32 -3.70 12.59
C THR A 187 15.12 -4.08 11.73
N THR A 188 15.33 -4.95 10.74
CA THR A 188 14.27 -5.41 9.84
C THR A 188 13.13 -6.03 10.64
N TRP A 189 11.89 -5.60 10.37
CA TRP A 189 10.71 -6.18 11.00
C TRP A 189 10.61 -7.67 10.69
N ARG A 190 10.33 -8.46 11.72
CA ARG A 190 9.98 -9.88 11.60
C ARG A 190 8.63 -10.08 12.27
N PRO A 191 7.79 -11.02 11.78
CA PRO A 191 6.56 -11.39 12.46
C PRO A 191 6.84 -11.71 13.92
N SER A 192 6.07 -11.12 14.82
CA SER A 192 6.29 -11.25 16.26
C SER A 192 5.85 -12.61 16.81
N GLY A 193 5.10 -13.38 16.00
CA GLY A 193 4.42 -14.60 16.42
C GLY A 193 3.04 -14.35 17.01
N ASP A 194 2.66 -13.08 17.21
CA ASP A 194 1.32 -12.66 17.61
C ASP A 194 0.58 -12.03 16.41
N PRO A 195 -0.44 -12.71 15.87
CA PRO A 195 -1.14 -12.25 14.68
C PRO A 195 -1.88 -10.92 14.91
N GLU A 196 -2.39 -10.65 16.11
CA GLU A 196 -3.13 -9.41 16.38
C GLU A 196 -2.21 -8.20 16.34
N LYS A 197 -1.02 -8.34 16.91
CA LYS A 197 0.01 -7.29 16.92
C LYS A 197 0.53 -7.02 15.51
N ASP A 198 0.80 -8.07 14.75
CA ASP A 198 1.32 -7.96 13.39
C ASP A 198 0.29 -7.31 12.45
N LEU A 199 -0.99 -7.71 12.56
CA LEU A 199 -2.09 -7.12 11.80
C LEU A 199 -2.32 -5.64 12.19
N ARG A 200 -2.23 -5.32 13.48
CA ARG A 200 -2.35 -3.93 13.95
C ARG A 200 -1.25 -3.06 13.36
N SER A 201 -0.01 -3.54 13.38
CA SER A 201 1.14 -2.83 12.80
C SER A 201 0.93 -2.57 11.30
N HIS A 202 0.55 -3.62 10.56
CA HIS A 202 0.31 -3.52 9.13
C HIS A 202 -0.81 -2.51 8.78
N ARG A 203 -1.92 -2.52 9.52
CA ARG A 203 -3.07 -1.62 9.27
C ARG A 203 -2.87 -0.20 9.79
N MET A 204 -1.88 0.04 10.65
CA MET A 204 -1.69 1.34 11.31
C MET A 204 -1.44 2.47 10.31
N ALA A 205 -0.63 2.22 9.28
CA ALA A 205 -0.30 3.23 8.26
C ALA A 205 -1.56 3.77 7.55
N VAL A 206 -2.48 2.88 7.17
CA VAL A 206 -3.76 3.26 6.53
C VAL A 206 -4.62 4.07 7.50
N LYS A 207 -4.76 3.61 8.75
CA LYS A 207 -5.56 4.32 9.76
C LYS A 207 -5.01 5.70 10.09
N LEU A 208 -3.68 5.87 10.11
CA LEU A 208 -3.05 7.18 10.34
C LEU A 208 -3.35 8.14 9.18
N LYS A 209 -3.29 7.68 7.94
CA LYS A 209 -3.67 8.47 6.76
C LYS A 209 -5.13 8.90 6.83
N GLU A 210 -6.04 7.98 7.14
CA GLU A 210 -7.48 8.28 7.31
C GLU A 210 -7.71 9.30 8.42
N ARG A 211 -7.03 9.15 9.57
CA ARG A 211 -7.10 10.11 10.68
C ARG A 211 -6.69 11.51 10.23
N GLU A 212 -5.59 11.64 9.50
CA GLU A 212 -5.09 12.93 9.01
C GLU A 212 -6.08 13.58 8.03
N GLU A 213 -6.67 12.80 7.12
CA GLU A 213 -7.71 13.30 6.22
C GLU A 213 -8.95 13.78 6.97
N LEU A 214 -9.41 13.03 7.98
CA LEU A 214 -10.56 13.42 8.80
C LEU A 214 -10.27 14.68 9.62
N GLN A 215 -9.08 14.80 10.20
CA GLN A 215 -8.67 16.00 10.92
C GLN A 215 -8.67 17.23 10.01
N LYS A 216 -8.19 17.09 8.77
CA LYS A 216 -8.21 18.16 7.78
C LYS A 216 -9.64 18.60 7.43
N ARG A 217 -10.57 17.65 7.26
CA ARG A 217 -11.98 17.94 6.98
C ARG A 217 -12.65 18.62 8.17
N LEU A 218 -12.39 18.14 9.38
CA LEU A 218 -12.92 18.71 10.62
C LEU A 218 -12.47 20.16 10.80
N ALA A 219 -11.17 20.44 10.64
CA ALA A 219 -10.63 21.80 10.73
C ALA A 219 -11.26 22.75 9.71
N ALA A 220 -11.48 22.29 8.47
CA ALA A 220 -12.15 23.09 7.43
C ALA A 220 -13.60 23.41 7.81
N GLN A 221 -14.34 22.43 8.34
CA GLN A 221 -15.72 22.62 8.78
C GLN A 221 -15.83 23.54 9.99
N GLU A 222 -14.92 23.43 10.96
CA GLU A 222 -14.86 24.32 12.12
C GLU A 222 -14.57 25.76 11.71
N GLN A 223 -13.64 25.97 10.78
CA GLN A 223 -13.33 27.28 10.23
C GLN A 223 -14.54 27.91 9.53
N GLU A 224 -15.25 27.13 8.71
CA GLU A 224 -16.45 27.59 8.02
C GLU A 224 -17.57 27.90 9.01
N THR A 225 -17.77 27.06 10.01
CA THR A 225 -18.76 27.28 11.06
C THR A 225 -18.46 28.57 11.83
N ALA A 226 -17.21 28.81 12.21
CA ALA A 226 -16.80 30.05 12.87
C ALA A 226 -17.05 31.28 11.98
N ARG A 227 -16.77 31.18 10.67
CA ARG A 227 -17.05 32.24 9.69
C ARG A 227 -18.55 32.54 9.61
N LEU A 228 -19.38 31.51 9.52
CA LEU A 228 -20.83 31.64 9.45
C LEU A 228 -21.41 32.21 10.75
N GLN A 229 -20.97 31.73 11.91
CA GLN A 229 -21.38 32.27 13.22
C GLN A 229 -21.07 33.76 13.32
N LYS A 230 -19.87 34.19 12.91
CA LYS A 230 -19.51 35.61 12.87
C LYS A 230 -20.44 36.43 11.96
N SER A 231 -20.76 35.91 10.77
CA SER A 231 -21.67 36.54 9.82
C SER A 231 -23.10 36.68 10.38
N VAL A 232 -23.61 35.62 11.02
CA VAL A 232 -24.92 35.61 11.66
C VAL A 232 -24.99 36.62 12.80
N LEU A 233 -23.97 36.67 13.67
CA LEU A 233 -23.91 37.64 14.76
C LEU A 233 -23.89 39.08 14.24
N GLN A 234 -23.09 39.38 13.22
CA GLN A 234 -23.06 40.70 12.58
C GLN A 234 -24.43 41.07 11.98
N SER A 235 -25.09 40.10 11.32
CA SER A 235 -26.41 40.30 10.73
C SER A 235 -27.48 40.56 11.80
N ARG A 236 -27.43 39.79 12.91
CA ARG A 236 -28.34 39.97 14.05
C ARG A 236 -28.18 41.35 14.70
N GLN A 237 -26.94 41.84 14.84
CA GLN A 237 -26.67 43.18 15.37
C GLN A 237 -27.24 44.27 14.44
N LYS A 238 -27.06 44.15 13.12
CA LYS A 238 -27.65 45.07 12.14
C LYS A 238 -29.18 45.07 12.19
N LEU A 239 -29.79 43.90 12.34
CA LEU A 239 -31.25 43.76 12.44
C LEU A 239 -31.78 44.46 13.69
N LEU A 240 -31.17 44.22 14.85
CA LEU A 240 -31.56 44.88 16.11
C LEU A 240 -31.43 46.40 16.02
N HIS A 241 -30.33 46.91 15.45
CA HIS A 241 -30.14 48.35 15.23
C HIS A 241 -31.21 48.95 14.32
N THR A 242 -31.60 48.21 13.27
CA THR A 242 -32.63 48.66 12.33
C THR A 242 -34.01 48.63 12.97
N GLN A 243 -34.30 47.60 13.77
CA GLN A 243 -35.54 47.50 14.53
C GLN A 243 -35.68 48.64 15.52
N GLN A 244 -34.62 48.98 16.25
CA GLN A 244 -34.62 50.11 17.19
C GLN A 244 -34.91 51.43 16.47
N LYS A 245 -34.22 51.71 15.36
CA LYS A 245 -34.49 52.90 14.54
C LYS A 245 -35.92 52.97 14.01
N LEU A 246 -36.51 51.84 13.65
CA LEU A 246 -37.90 51.79 13.21
C LEU A 246 -38.85 52.11 14.36
N GLN A 247 -38.58 51.54 15.54
CA GLN A 247 -39.37 51.78 16.73
C GLN A 247 -39.31 53.25 17.17
N ASP A 248 -38.11 53.85 17.18
CA ASP A 248 -37.93 55.28 17.48
C ASP A 248 -38.72 56.15 16.50
N LYS A 249 -38.68 55.83 15.19
CA LYS A 249 -39.45 56.55 14.17
C LYS A 249 -40.96 56.36 14.33
N MET A 250 -41.40 55.17 14.69
CA MET A 250 -42.82 54.90 14.95
C MET A 250 -43.31 55.69 16.16
N GLU A 251 -42.50 55.78 17.22
CA GLU A 251 -42.80 56.61 18.40
C GLU A 251 -42.86 58.10 18.03
N MET A 252 -41.88 58.61 17.27
CA MET A 252 -41.93 59.99 16.74
C MET A 252 -43.19 60.26 15.91
N PHE A 253 -43.58 59.34 15.03
CA PHE A 253 -44.79 59.50 14.23
C PHE A 253 -46.06 59.42 15.09
N ALA A 254 -46.09 58.57 16.11
CA ALA A 254 -47.20 58.50 17.06
C ALA A 254 -47.33 59.79 17.87
N GLU A 255 -46.21 60.37 18.32
CA GLU A 255 -46.18 61.66 19.01
C GLU A 255 -46.66 62.81 18.10
N ALA A 256 -46.17 62.86 16.84
CA ALA A 256 -46.61 63.83 15.86
C ALA A 256 -48.11 63.68 15.51
N ALA A 257 -48.61 62.45 15.39
CA ALA A 257 -50.03 62.17 15.17
C ALA A 257 -50.88 62.64 16.37
N ALA A 258 -50.46 62.34 17.60
CA ALA A 258 -51.12 62.81 18.81
C ALA A 258 -51.14 64.34 18.90
N ALA A 259 -50.05 65.01 18.52
CA ALA A 259 -49.98 66.47 18.46
C ALA A 259 -50.99 67.06 17.45
N CYS A 260 -51.15 66.42 16.29
CA CYS A 260 -52.16 66.79 15.30
C CYS A 260 -53.59 66.60 15.82
N ASP A 261 -53.85 65.55 16.60
CA ASP A 261 -55.17 65.31 17.22
C ASP A 261 -55.51 66.37 18.30
N THR A 262 -54.51 66.90 19.00
CA THR A 262 -54.67 68.06 19.91
C THR A 262 -54.66 69.42 19.20
N CYS A 263 -54.42 69.49 17.89
CA CYS A 263 -54.49 70.74 17.15
C CYS A 263 -55.97 71.13 17.03
N PRO A 264 -56.40 72.29 17.56
CA PRO A 264 -57.79 72.70 17.52
C PRO A 264 -58.17 73.04 16.07
N MET A 265 -58.67 72.06 15.34
CA MET A 265 -59.22 72.22 13.99
C MET A 265 -60.33 73.26 13.93
N GLU A 266 -60.98 73.56 15.06
CA GLU A 266 -61.96 74.64 15.21
C GLU A 266 -61.37 76.02 14.86
N ARG A 267 -60.09 76.28 15.18
CA ARG A 267 -59.42 77.57 14.90
C ARG A 267 -58.93 77.70 13.46
N VAL A 268 -58.66 76.58 12.79
CA VAL A 268 -58.23 76.57 11.38
C VAL A 268 -59.45 76.75 10.46
N CYS A 269 -60.60 76.16 10.80
CA CYS A 269 -61.85 76.38 10.08
C CYS A 269 -62.38 77.83 10.18
N GLU A 270 -62.21 78.51 11.33
CA GLU A 270 -62.57 79.92 11.48
C GLU A 270 -61.74 80.87 10.60
N LEU A 271 -60.44 80.59 10.43
CA LEU A 271 -59.56 81.41 9.58
C LEU A 271 -59.84 81.23 8.07
N GLN A 272 -60.39 80.08 7.66
CA GLN A 272 -60.73 79.80 6.27
C GLN A 272 -62.03 80.49 5.83
N LEU A 273 -62.89 80.90 6.78
CA LEU A 273 -64.08 81.74 6.56
C LEU A 273 -63.78 83.25 6.45
N MET A 274 -62.53 83.67 6.66
CA MET A 274 -62.11 85.08 6.68
C MET A 274 -61.30 85.52 5.44
N CYS A 275 -61.12 84.65 4.43
CA CYS A 275 -60.52 85.06 3.16
C CYS A 275 -61.61 85.51 2.14
N PRO A 276 -61.62 86.78 1.70
CA PRO A 276 -62.54 87.26 0.66
C PRO A 276 -62.16 86.69 -0.72
N LYS A 277 -63.18 86.36 -1.53
CA LYS A 277 -63.06 86.07 -2.97
C LYS A 277 -62.74 87.32 -3.77
#